data_AF-A0A239GDW3-F1
#
_entry.id   AF-A0A239GDW3-F1
#
_cell.length_a   1.000
_cell.length_b   1.000
_cell.length_c   1.000
_cell.angle_alpha   90.00
_cell.angle_beta   90.00
_cell.angle_gamma   90.00
#
_symmetry.space_group_name_H-M   'P 1'
#
loop_
_entity.id
_entity.type
_entity.pdbx_description
1 polymer ?
#
loop_
_entity_poly.entity_id
_entity_poly.type
_entity_poly.pdbx_seq_one_letter_code
_entity_poly.pdbx_strand_id
1 'polypeptide(L)'
;MSLGVGAVLSRITQLQDQLGLTPPPATVDSGSSKTRFASALAEAKGLGMTGTTVAGPSGDDVVAAARKYLGTPYVFGGTDPAKGLDCSGLVQQVYEDLGIKLPRNSWQQATAGRPVASLKDAKPGDVLAFDSPVDHVAIYLGDNKMIAAPKPGDHVKVQSVYERPTHIRRIIDAAPTGAVQDMTALRPAGLRGSGGELAGVPYADLFVQAGAKYGVSPKLLAAVAKVESGYNPGAVSKAGAQGLMQLMPGTAKGLGVRDAFDPEQAVNGAAKMLNGLLKEFKSVPLALAAYNAGGGAVRKHGGIPPFSETQAYVPKVQKALAALGG
;
A
#
# COMPACT_ATOMS: atom_id res chain seq x y z
N MET A 1 59.92 10.70 5.52
CA MET A 1 59.30 11.24 6.75
C MET A 1 57.81 10.92 6.68
N SER A 2 57.42 9.78 7.25
CA SER A 2 56.05 9.27 7.25
C SER A 2 55.38 9.72 8.55
N LEU A 3 54.34 10.56 8.45
CA LEU A 3 53.50 10.92 9.58
C LEU A 3 52.71 9.68 9.98
N GLY A 4 53.24 8.96 10.98
CA GLY A 4 52.67 7.70 11.46
C GLY A 4 51.28 7.90 12.04
N VAL A 5 50.41 6.92 11.80
CA VAL A 5 49.02 6.78 12.25
C VAL A 5 48.83 7.14 13.75
N GLY A 6 49.87 7.01 14.58
CA GLY A 6 49.87 7.43 15.98
C GLY A 6 49.56 8.92 16.19
N ALA A 7 50.06 9.82 15.34
CA ALA A 7 49.79 11.26 15.48
C ALA A 7 48.33 11.63 15.16
N VAL A 8 47.68 10.87 14.28
CA VAL A 8 46.27 11.04 13.92
C VAL A 8 45.37 10.54 15.05
N LEU A 9 45.72 9.41 15.67
CA LEU A 9 44.98 8.86 16.82
C LEU A 9 45.08 9.78 18.04
N SER A 10 46.25 10.33 18.34
CA SER A 10 46.41 11.30 19.43
C SER A 10 45.59 12.57 19.22
N ARG A 11 45.40 13.01 17.95
CA ARG A 11 44.55 14.17 17.65
C ARG A 11 43.06 13.88 17.83
N ILE A 12 42.62 12.65 17.55
CA ILE A 12 41.23 12.21 17.77
C ILE A 12 40.91 12.16 19.26
N THR A 13 41.80 11.62 20.08
CA THR A 13 41.60 11.54 21.54
C THR A 13 41.55 12.95 22.16
N GLN A 14 42.42 13.86 21.72
CA GLN A 14 42.46 15.23 22.22
C GLN A 14 41.19 16.04 21.86
N LEU A 15 40.55 15.73 20.74
CA LEU A 15 39.28 16.34 20.32
C LEU A 15 38.08 15.75 21.07
N GLN A 16 38.14 14.50 21.54
CA GLN A 16 37.07 13.86 22.29
C GLN A 16 37.00 14.36 23.76
N ASP A 17 38.14 14.66 24.37
CA ASP A 17 38.21 15.26 25.72
C ASP A 17 37.74 16.73 25.75
N GLN A 18 38.00 17.51 24.69
CA GLN A 18 37.50 18.88 24.59
C GLN A 18 35.98 18.96 24.35
N LEU A 19 35.34 17.86 23.92
CA LEU A 19 33.91 17.79 23.62
C LEU A 19 33.08 17.09 24.72
N GLY A 20 33.69 16.67 25.83
CA GLY A 20 32.96 16.11 26.98
C GLY A 20 32.25 14.78 26.71
N LEU A 21 32.70 14.00 25.73
CA LEU A 21 32.12 12.70 25.36
C LEU A 21 32.97 11.55 25.91
N THR A 22 32.94 11.33 27.23
CA THR A 22 33.41 10.07 27.81
C THR A 22 32.21 9.11 27.98
N PRO A 23 32.23 7.91 27.36
CA PRO A 23 31.30 6.86 27.73
C PRO A 23 31.76 6.22 29.06
N PRO A 24 30.85 5.82 29.96
CA PRO A 24 31.21 5.03 31.13
C PRO A 24 31.76 3.66 30.71
N PRO A 25 32.63 3.02 31.53
CA PRO A 25 33.27 1.76 31.18
C PRO A 25 32.23 0.64 31.03
N ALA A 26 32.28 -0.06 29.90
CA ALA A 26 31.49 -1.26 29.67
C ALA A 26 32.03 -2.41 30.53
N THR A 27 31.34 -2.72 31.62
CA THR A 27 31.45 -4.03 32.27
C THR A 27 30.81 -5.07 31.35
N VAL A 28 31.65 -5.89 30.71
CA VAL A 28 31.20 -7.06 29.96
C VAL A 28 30.72 -8.14 30.93
N ASP A 29 29.42 -8.15 31.22
CA ASP A 29 28.76 -9.26 31.88
C ASP A 29 28.04 -10.12 30.83
N SER A 30 28.58 -11.32 30.61
CA SER A 30 28.10 -12.36 29.69
C SER A 30 26.92 -13.15 30.27
N GLY A 31 25.91 -12.43 30.80
CA GLY A 31 24.64 -13.01 31.24
C GLY A 31 23.66 -13.15 30.09
N SER A 32 23.26 -14.40 29.78
CA SER A 32 22.28 -14.77 28.75
C SER A 32 21.06 -13.83 28.70
N SER A 33 20.73 -13.34 27.50
CA SER A 33 19.65 -12.37 27.22
C SER A 33 18.27 -12.75 27.77
N LYS A 34 18.05 -14.01 28.17
CA LYS A 34 16.82 -14.48 28.82
C LYS A 34 16.64 -13.93 30.24
N THR A 35 17.72 -13.78 31.00
CA THR A 35 17.64 -13.37 32.42
C THR A 35 17.35 -11.87 32.53
N ARG A 36 17.97 -11.05 31.67
CA ARG A 36 17.70 -9.60 31.62
C ARG A 36 16.28 -9.29 31.15
N PHE A 37 15.74 -10.10 30.23
CA PHE A 37 14.35 -9.97 29.79
C PHE A 37 13.36 -10.38 30.90
N ALA A 38 13.67 -11.46 31.64
CA ALA A 38 12.85 -11.91 32.77
C ALA A 38 12.81 -10.89 33.92
N SER A 39 13.95 -10.26 34.25
CA SER A 39 14.02 -9.21 35.27
C SER A 39 13.27 -7.95 34.85
N ALA A 40 13.43 -7.49 33.61
CA ALA A 40 12.69 -6.34 33.08
C ALA A 40 11.16 -6.61 33.03
N LEU A 41 10.75 -7.84 32.72
CA LEU A 41 9.34 -8.24 32.72
C LEU A 41 8.76 -8.36 34.14
N ALA A 42 9.57 -8.79 35.11
CA ALA A 42 9.15 -8.85 36.51
C ALA A 42 9.02 -7.44 37.13
N GLU A 43 9.91 -6.53 36.76
CA GLU A 43 9.90 -5.13 37.21
C GLU A 43 8.71 -4.36 36.59
N ALA A 44 8.39 -4.62 35.32
CA ALA A 44 7.20 -4.09 34.66
C ALA A 44 5.87 -4.64 35.24
N LYS A 45 5.89 -5.86 35.81
CA LYS A 45 4.73 -6.45 36.50
C LYS A 45 4.57 -5.97 37.94
N GLY A 46 5.61 -5.41 38.55
CA GLY A 46 5.61 -4.93 39.93
C GLY A 46 5.07 -3.51 40.11
N LEU A 47 4.99 -2.72 39.04
CA LEU A 47 4.38 -1.38 39.08
C LEU A 47 2.87 -1.51 38.90
N GLY A 48 2.16 -1.58 40.03
CA GLY A 48 0.71 -1.49 40.10
C GLY A 48 0.21 -0.16 39.54
N MET A 49 -0.01 -0.12 38.23
CA MET A 49 -0.78 0.93 37.57
C MET A 49 -2.25 0.70 37.89
N THR A 50 -2.79 1.44 38.85
CA THR A 50 -4.23 1.67 39.00
C THR A 50 -4.72 2.54 37.84
N GLY A 51 -4.65 1.99 36.62
CA GLY A 51 -5.24 2.60 35.44
C GLY A 51 -6.69 2.18 35.34
N THR A 52 -7.61 3.14 35.39
CA THR A 52 -8.98 2.97 34.91
C THR A 52 -8.90 2.39 33.50
N THR A 53 -9.30 1.13 33.32
CA THR A 53 -9.37 0.48 32.02
C THR A 53 -10.45 1.18 31.19
N VAL A 54 -10.06 2.18 30.39
CA VAL A 54 -10.92 2.67 29.32
C VAL A 54 -11.01 1.53 28.32
N ALA A 55 -12.18 0.88 28.26
CA ALA A 55 -12.43 -0.13 27.26
C ALA A 55 -12.22 0.49 25.86
N GLY A 56 -11.47 -0.18 24.99
CA GLY A 56 -11.28 0.25 23.61
C GLY A 56 -12.61 0.29 22.84
N PRO A 57 -12.63 0.91 21.64
CA PRO A 57 -13.82 0.97 20.80
C PRO A 57 -14.36 -0.45 20.55
N SER A 58 -15.67 -0.59 20.47
CA SER A 58 -16.39 -1.85 20.24
C SER A 58 -16.86 -1.97 18.78
N GLY A 59 -17.36 -3.14 18.40
CA GLY A 59 -17.99 -3.33 17.08
C GLY A 59 -19.21 -2.44 16.85
N ASP A 60 -19.96 -2.13 17.92
CA ASP A 60 -21.11 -1.22 17.84
C ASP A 60 -20.67 0.23 17.62
N ASP A 61 -19.51 0.62 18.15
CA ASP A 61 -18.91 1.94 17.88
C ASP A 61 -18.50 2.07 16.40
N VAL A 62 -17.99 0.99 15.79
CA VAL A 62 -17.71 0.94 14.34
C VAL A 62 -18.99 1.13 13.55
N VAL A 63 -20.08 0.45 13.93
CA VAL A 63 -21.38 0.60 13.26
C VAL A 63 -21.92 2.02 13.42
N ALA A 64 -21.83 2.61 14.62
CA ALA A 64 -22.27 3.98 14.87
C ALA A 64 -21.47 5.00 14.05
N ALA A 65 -20.15 4.82 13.97
CA ALA A 65 -19.28 5.63 13.11
C ALA A 65 -19.62 5.46 11.62
N ALA A 66 -19.83 4.23 11.14
CA ALA A 66 -20.23 3.95 9.76
C ALA A 66 -21.54 4.64 9.35
N ARG A 67 -22.51 4.74 10.27
CA ARG A 67 -23.79 5.40 10.01
C ARG A 67 -23.67 6.89 9.72
N LYS A 68 -22.62 7.57 10.21
CA LYS A 68 -22.39 9.00 9.94
C LYS A 68 -22.20 9.29 8.45
N TYR A 69 -21.73 8.29 7.70
CA TYR A 69 -21.41 8.43 6.27
C TYR A 69 -22.57 8.05 5.35
N LEU A 70 -23.73 7.62 5.87
CA LEU A 70 -24.90 7.30 5.04
C LEU A 70 -25.29 8.49 4.16
N GLY A 71 -25.53 8.22 2.87
CA GLY A 71 -25.82 9.25 1.86
C GLY A 71 -24.59 9.88 1.22
N THR A 72 -23.38 9.62 1.72
CA THR A 72 -22.15 10.16 1.11
C THR A 72 -22.02 9.63 -0.31
N PRO A 73 -21.85 10.50 -1.33
CA PRO A 73 -21.70 10.07 -2.71
C PRO A 73 -20.52 9.12 -2.88
N TYR A 74 -20.68 8.09 -3.71
CA TYR A 74 -19.54 7.28 -4.08
C TYR A 74 -18.61 8.08 -4.99
N VAL A 75 -17.34 8.20 -4.59
CA VAL A 75 -16.27 8.74 -5.45
C VAL A 75 -15.11 7.78 -5.41
N PHE A 76 -14.74 7.24 -6.58
CA PHE A 76 -13.61 6.33 -6.71
C PHE A 76 -12.31 7.01 -6.27
N GLY A 77 -11.52 6.38 -5.41
CA GLY A 77 -10.34 6.99 -4.80
C GLY A 77 -10.67 7.96 -3.66
N GLY A 78 -11.95 8.24 -3.38
CA GLY A 78 -12.41 9.19 -2.38
C GLY A 78 -12.04 8.77 -0.95
N THR A 79 -11.33 9.66 -0.26
CA THR A 79 -10.98 9.58 1.17
C THR A 79 -11.50 10.79 1.96
N ASP A 80 -12.28 11.65 1.30
CA ASP A 80 -12.77 12.90 1.85
C ASP A 80 -14.30 12.81 1.91
N PRO A 81 -14.89 12.58 3.10
CA PRO A 81 -16.34 12.44 3.26
C PRO A 81 -17.15 13.61 2.69
N ALA A 82 -16.58 14.81 2.62
CA ALA A 82 -17.25 15.98 2.05
C ALA A 82 -17.31 15.94 0.52
N LYS A 83 -16.40 15.21 -0.14
CA LYS A 83 -16.32 15.08 -1.60
C LYS A 83 -16.87 13.75 -2.09
N GLY A 84 -16.84 12.73 -1.24
CA GLY A 84 -17.29 11.37 -1.53
C GLY A 84 -16.27 10.32 -1.10
N LEU A 85 -16.75 9.10 -0.91
CA LEU A 85 -15.96 7.97 -0.43
C LEU A 85 -16.12 6.77 -1.37
N ASP A 86 -15.06 5.99 -1.57
CA ASP A 86 -15.21 4.64 -2.14
C ASP A 86 -15.31 3.57 -1.04
N CYS A 87 -15.41 2.30 -1.44
CA CYS A 87 -15.63 1.18 -0.51
C CYS A 87 -14.57 1.10 0.60
N SER A 88 -13.30 1.24 0.23
CA SER A 88 -12.18 1.12 1.15
C SER A 88 -11.85 2.44 1.84
N GLY A 89 -12.15 3.59 1.22
CA GLY A 89 -12.12 4.91 1.83
C GLY A 89 -13.17 5.05 2.94
N LEU A 90 -14.38 4.50 2.75
CA LEU A 90 -15.39 4.41 3.81
C LEU A 90 -14.89 3.58 4.99
N VAL A 91 -14.42 2.34 4.74
CA VAL A 91 -13.91 1.47 5.81
C VAL A 91 -12.74 2.15 6.53
N GLN A 92 -11.80 2.74 5.79
CA GLN A 92 -10.68 3.46 6.39
C GLN A 92 -11.15 4.61 7.27
N GLN A 93 -12.06 5.46 6.77
CA GLN A 93 -12.55 6.62 7.51
C GLN A 93 -13.27 6.22 8.81
N VAL A 94 -14.12 5.19 8.75
CA VAL A 94 -14.86 4.72 9.93
C VAL A 94 -13.94 4.24 11.04
N TYR A 95 -12.87 3.53 10.68
CA TYR A 95 -11.90 3.06 11.65
C TYR A 95 -10.96 4.18 12.12
N GLU A 96 -10.62 5.14 11.26
CA GLU A 96 -9.85 6.34 11.62
C GLU A 96 -10.59 7.20 12.64
N ASP A 97 -11.92 7.35 12.52
CA ASP A 97 -12.77 8.03 13.51
C ASP A 97 -12.68 7.42 14.91
N LEU A 98 -12.25 6.15 15.00
CA LEU A 98 -12.03 5.40 16.23
C LEU A 98 -10.54 5.28 16.60
N GLY A 99 -9.67 6.02 15.90
CA GLY A 99 -8.21 6.01 16.11
C GLY A 99 -7.50 4.78 15.57
N ILE A 100 -8.15 3.97 14.72
CA ILE A 100 -7.60 2.74 14.16
C ILE A 100 -7.23 2.96 12.70
N LYS A 101 -5.93 2.91 12.41
CA LYS A 101 -5.42 3.07 11.05
C LYS A 101 -5.57 1.79 10.25
N LEU A 102 -6.41 1.83 9.22
CA LEU A 102 -6.52 0.77 8.22
C LEU A 102 -5.80 1.14 6.91
N PRO A 103 -5.27 0.14 6.17
CA PRO A 103 -4.76 0.35 4.83
C PRO A 103 -5.83 0.97 3.92
N ARG A 104 -5.42 1.79 2.95
CA ARG A 104 -6.35 2.45 2.03
C ARG A 104 -7.12 1.48 1.10
N ASN A 105 -6.56 0.30 0.85
CA ASN A 105 -7.03 -0.59 -0.22
C ASN A 105 -7.81 -1.78 0.33
N SER A 106 -8.90 -2.13 -0.36
CA SER A 106 -9.83 -3.22 0.00
C SER A 106 -9.12 -4.57 0.18
N TRP A 107 -8.17 -4.92 -0.69
CA TRP A 107 -7.42 -6.18 -0.57
C TRP A 107 -6.48 -6.24 0.64
N GLN A 108 -5.89 -5.12 1.06
CA GLN A 108 -5.07 -5.06 2.27
C GLN A 108 -5.95 -5.05 3.52
N GLN A 109 -7.07 -4.33 3.49
CA GLN A 109 -8.09 -4.39 4.54
C GLN A 109 -8.61 -5.83 4.70
N ALA A 110 -8.77 -6.57 3.60
CA ALA A 110 -9.11 -7.99 3.59
C ALA A 110 -8.01 -8.92 4.14
N THR A 111 -6.88 -8.38 4.58
CA THR A 111 -5.82 -9.09 5.32
C THR A 111 -5.58 -8.51 6.72
N ALA A 112 -6.20 -7.38 7.06
CA ALA A 112 -6.04 -6.71 8.34
C ALA A 112 -6.76 -7.45 9.47
N GLY A 113 -6.30 -7.28 10.70
CA GLY A 113 -6.89 -7.91 11.87
C GLY A 113 -6.92 -9.44 11.79
N ARG A 114 -7.87 -10.04 12.51
CA ARG A 114 -7.98 -11.50 12.65
C ARG A 114 -9.03 -12.05 11.68
N PRO A 115 -8.76 -13.17 10.98
CA PRO A 115 -9.76 -13.81 10.12
C PRO A 115 -10.95 -14.31 10.93
N VAL A 116 -12.14 -14.14 10.37
CA VAL A 116 -13.40 -14.72 10.86
C VAL A 116 -13.85 -15.78 9.86
N ALA A 117 -14.16 -16.97 10.36
CA ALA A 117 -14.33 -18.16 9.51
C ALA A 117 -15.56 -18.08 8.60
N SER A 118 -16.63 -17.43 9.05
CA SER A 118 -17.88 -17.35 8.32
C SER A 118 -18.74 -16.17 8.76
N LEU A 119 -19.79 -15.86 7.98
CA LEU A 119 -20.76 -14.82 8.33
C LEU A 119 -21.53 -15.14 9.63
N LYS A 120 -21.62 -16.42 10.02
CA LYS A 120 -22.20 -16.85 11.30
C LYS A 120 -21.36 -16.40 12.50
N ASP A 121 -20.04 -16.33 12.31
CA ASP A 121 -19.08 -15.91 13.34
C ASP A 121 -18.79 -14.40 13.28
N ALA A 122 -19.32 -13.73 12.25
CA ALA A 122 -19.17 -12.30 12.04
C ALA A 122 -19.99 -11.52 13.07
N LYS A 123 -19.40 -10.43 13.54
CA LYS A 123 -19.98 -9.50 14.51
C LYS A 123 -20.11 -8.11 13.88
N PRO A 124 -21.04 -7.28 14.36
CA PRO A 124 -21.09 -5.87 14.00
C PRO A 124 -19.69 -5.24 14.05
N GLY A 125 -19.35 -4.47 13.02
CA GLY A 125 -18.04 -3.86 12.85
C GLY A 125 -17.05 -4.69 12.02
N ASP A 126 -17.19 -6.01 11.90
CA ASP A 126 -16.28 -6.82 11.08
C ASP A 126 -16.28 -6.34 9.61
N VAL A 127 -15.11 -6.33 8.98
CA VAL A 127 -14.94 -5.95 7.56
C VAL A 127 -15.24 -7.18 6.69
N LEU A 128 -16.21 -7.04 5.80
CA LEU A 128 -16.52 -8.01 4.76
C LEU A 128 -15.74 -7.64 3.51
N ALA A 129 -15.08 -8.60 2.88
CA ALA A 129 -14.39 -8.44 1.61
C ALA A 129 -14.96 -9.41 0.58
N PHE A 130 -15.19 -8.91 -0.63
CA PHE A 130 -15.83 -9.61 -1.73
C PHE A 130 -14.88 -9.71 -2.92
N ASP A 131 -15.16 -10.65 -3.81
CA ASP A 131 -14.33 -10.99 -4.98
C ASP A 131 -12.94 -11.58 -4.69
N SER A 132 -12.35 -12.15 -5.74
CA SER A 132 -10.95 -12.61 -5.75
C SER A 132 -10.33 -12.27 -7.12
N PRO A 133 -9.37 -11.33 -7.19
CA PRO A 133 -8.87 -10.49 -6.09
C PRO A 133 -9.96 -9.57 -5.50
N VAL A 134 -9.80 -9.18 -4.23
CA VAL A 134 -10.81 -8.35 -3.53
C VAL A 134 -10.94 -6.99 -4.20
N ASP A 135 -12.15 -6.63 -4.62
CA ASP A 135 -12.47 -5.30 -5.16
C ASP A 135 -13.41 -4.49 -4.25
N HIS A 136 -14.29 -5.18 -3.53
CA HIS A 136 -15.30 -4.55 -2.68
C HIS A 136 -15.10 -4.92 -1.21
N VAL A 137 -15.28 -3.92 -0.35
CA VAL A 137 -15.27 -4.08 1.11
C VAL A 137 -16.44 -3.31 1.72
N ALA A 138 -16.96 -3.85 2.82
CA ALA A 138 -18.09 -3.30 3.55
C ALA A 138 -17.94 -3.55 5.06
N ILE A 139 -18.72 -2.83 5.86
CA ILE A 139 -18.77 -3.00 7.31
C ILE A 139 -20.03 -3.79 7.67
N TYR A 140 -19.86 -4.93 8.35
CA TYR A 140 -20.97 -5.76 8.78
C TYR A 140 -21.77 -5.10 9.90
N LEU A 141 -23.11 -5.17 9.81
CA LEU A 141 -24.02 -4.62 10.82
C LEU A 141 -24.63 -5.69 11.74
N GLY A 142 -24.48 -6.97 11.41
CA GLY A 142 -25.36 -8.02 11.92
C GLY A 142 -26.57 -8.25 11.01
N ASP A 143 -27.37 -9.28 11.32
CA ASP A 143 -28.63 -9.61 10.64
C ASP A 143 -28.56 -9.64 9.11
N ASN A 144 -27.45 -10.15 8.56
CA ASN A 144 -27.19 -10.20 7.11
C ASN A 144 -27.23 -8.81 6.43
N LYS A 145 -26.90 -7.74 7.15
CA LYS A 145 -26.83 -6.36 6.64
C LYS A 145 -25.41 -5.82 6.72
N MET A 146 -25.09 -4.88 5.84
CA MET A 146 -23.82 -4.17 5.80
C MET A 146 -23.98 -2.71 5.38
N ILE A 147 -23.04 -1.86 5.77
CA ILE A 147 -22.87 -0.51 5.21
C ILE A 147 -21.72 -0.57 4.20
N ALA A 148 -21.98 -0.09 3.00
CA ALA A 148 -20.98 -0.06 1.93
C ALA A 148 -21.15 1.19 1.06
N ALA A 149 -20.05 1.62 0.43
CA ALA A 149 -20.05 2.50 -0.72
C ALA A 149 -19.90 1.60 -1.98
N PRO A 150 -20.99 1.26 -2.68
CA PRO A 150 -20.99 0.10 -3.57
C PRO A 150 -20.32 0.36 -4.93
N LYS A 151 -20.62 1.49 -5.59
CA LYS A 151 -20.16 1.75 -6.97
C LYS A 151 -20.38 3.20 -7.41
N PRO A 152 -19.71 3.65 -8.48
CA PRO A 152 -19.98 4.94 -9.12
C PRO A 152 -21.46 5.16 -9.43
N GLY A 153 -21.95 6.39 -9.18
CA GLY A 153 -23.35 6.76 -9.36
C GLY A 153 -24.28 6.34 -8.22
N ASP A 154 -23.73 5.76 -7.15
CA ASP A 154 -24.44 5.37 -5.94
C ASP A 154 -23.93 6.17 -4.73
N HIS A 155 -24.41 5.83 -3.53
CA HIS A 155 -23.99 6.45 -2.27
C HIS A 155 -23.79 5.39 -1.18
N VAL A 156 -23.12 5.79 -0.10
CA VAL A 156 -22.99 4.97 1.11
C VAL A 156 -24.37 4.64 1.65
N LYS A 157 -24.71 3.35 1.75
CA LYS A 157 -26.02 2.89 2.19
C LYS A 157 -25.96 1.60 2.97
N VAL A 158 -27.03 1.35 3.73
CA VAL A 158 -27.30 0.03 4.30
C VAL A 158 -27.88 -0.86 3.21
N GLN A 159 -27.34 -2.06 3.06
CA GLN A 159 -27.87 -3.07 2.16
C GLN A 159 -27.71 -4.47 2.74
N SER A 160 -28.41 -5.44 2.17
CA SER A 160 -28.20 -6.85 2.51
C SER A 160 -26.82 -7.31 2.04
N VAL A 161 -26.20 -8.23 2.78
CA VAL A 161 -25.06 -9.00 2.29
C VAL A 161 -25.59 -9.88 1.15
N TYR A 162 -25.30 -9.47 -0.09
CA TYR A 162 -25.92 -10.02 -1.30
C TYR A 162 -25.24 -11.29 -1.82
N GLU A 163 -23.99 -11.52 -1.40
CA GLU A 163 -23.22 -12.71 -1.74
C GLU A 163 -22.30 -13.10 -0.59
N ARG A 164 -21.66 -14.26 -0.70
CA ARG A 164 -20.75 -14.75 0.33
C ARG A 164 -19.41 -14.00 0.27
N PRO A 165 -18.97 -13.32 1.35
CA PRO A 165 -17.66 -12.69 1.40
C PRO A 165 -16.54 -13.70 1.19
N THR A 166 -15.50 -13.32 0.43
CA THR A 166 -14.29 -14.13 0.23
C THR A 166 -13.38 -14.08 1.46
N HIS A 167 -13.39 -12.96 2.19
CA HIS A 167 -12.74 -12.81 3.48
C HIS A 167 -13.61 -12.00 4.46
N ILE A 168 -13.50 -12.32 5.75
CA ILE A 168 -14.10 -11.54 6.84
C ILE A 168 -13.00 -11.25 7.85
N ARG A 169 -12.87 -9.98 8.25
CA ARG A 169 -11.81 -9.51 9.14
C ARG A 169 -12.37 -8.80 10.35
N ARG A 170 -11.98 -9.29 11.52
CA ARG A 170 -12.20 -8.63 12.80
C ARG A 170 -11.03 -7.73 13.11
N ILE A 171 -11.28 -6.43 13.09
CA ILE A 171 -10.25 -5.41 13.35
C ILE A 171 -10.20 -5.07 14.85
N ILE A 172 -11.34 -5.09 15.52
CA ILE A 172 -11.48 -4.84 16.96
C ILE A 172 -11.85 -6.14 17.66
N ASP A 173 -10.99 -6.60 18.59
CA ASP A 173 -11.36 -7.64 19.54
C ASP A 173 -11.91 -6.96 20.82
N ALA A 174 -13.12 -7.34 21.25
CA ALA A 174 -13.84 -6.72 22.38
C ALA A 174 -13.26 -7.06 23.78
N ALA A 175 -11.93 -7.12 23.93
CA ALA A 175 -11.23 -7.44 25.18
C ALA A 175 -10.05 -6.46 25.40
N PRO A 176 -9.65 -6.17 26.65
CA PRO A 176 -8.89 -4.96 26.96
C PRO A 176 -7.53 -4.96 26.25
N THR A 177 -7.39 -4.07 25.28
CA THR A 177 -6.13 -3.81 24.59
C THR A 177 -5.17 -3.09 25.52
N GLY A 178 -4.44 -3.86 26.32
CA GLY A 178 -3.12 -3.44 26.78
C GLY A 178 -2.20 -3.32 25.57
N ALA A 179 -1.63 -2.13 25.39
CA ALA A 179 -0.52 -1.80 24.51
C ALA A 179 -0.75 -1.90 22.98
N VAL A 180 -1.28 -0.82 22.41
CA VAL A 180 -0.77 -0.28 21.13
C VAL A 180 -0.63 1.24 21.28
N GLN A 181 0.38 1.66 22.02
CA GLN A 181 0.93 3.01 21.91
C GLN A 181 2.19 2.92 21.04
N ASP A 182 2.06 3.47 19.84
CA ASP A 182 3.10 4.11 19.02
C ASP A 182 4.51 3.47 18.98
N MET A 183 4.67 2.43 18.16
CA MET A 183 5.99 1.91 17.76
C MET A 183 6.66 2.70 16.63
N THR A 184 6.15 3.88 16.26
CA THR A 184 6.76 4.71 15.20
C THR A 184 8.08 5.33 15.67
N ALA A 185 8.30 5.44 16.98
CA ALA A 185 9.51 6.02 17.58
C ALA A 185 10.71 5.06 17.67
N LEU A 186 10.55 3.76 17.38
CA LEU A 186 11.61 2.73 17.55
C LEU A 186 12.19 2.19 16.23
N ARG A 187 11.88 2.79 15.07
CA ARG A 187 12.50 2.37 13.79
C ARG A 187 13.81 3.14 13.55
N PRO A 188 14.94 2.45 13.24
CA PRO A 188 16.17 3.12 12.82
C PRO A 188 15.92 4.01 11.59
N ALA A 189 16.50 5.20 11.58
CA ALA A 189 16.30 6.22 10.53
C ALA A 189 16.56 5.70 9.09
N GLY A 190 17.36 4.64 8.93
CA GLY A 190 17.69 4.02 7.63
C GLY A 190 16.64 3.07 7.03
N LEU A 191 15.51 2.81 7.72
CA LEU A 191 14.42 1.95 7.23
C LEU A 191 13.09 2.71 7.00
N ARG A 192 13.14 4.05 6.97
CA ARG A 192 12.08 4.90 6.43
C ARG A 192 12.08 4.81 4.90
N GLY A 193 11.68 3.66 4.36
CA GLY A 193 11.59 3.44 2.92
C GLY A 193 10.57 4.38 2.24
N SER A 194 11.05 5.10 1.24
CA SER A 194 10.32 5.38 -0.02
C SER A 194 9.00 6.15 0.03
N GLY A 195 8.76 6.99 1.03
CA GLY A 195 7.66 7.97 1.00
C GLY A 195 7.94 9.22 0.14
N GLY A 196 9.18 9.39 -0.34
CA GLY A 196 9.62 10.59 -1.07
C GLY A 196 9.87 10.40 -2.58
N GLU A 197 9.95 9.16 -3.09
CA GLU A 197 10.42 8.90 -4.47
C GLU A 197 9.43 9.29 -5.58
N LEU A 198 8.15 9.45 -5.24
CA LEU A 198 7.07 9.79 -6.17
C LEU A 198 6.21 10.96 -5.66
N ALA A 199 6.79 11.84 -4.83
CA ALA A 199 6.06 12.99 -4.31
C ALA A 199 5.47 13.84 -5.44
N GLY A 200 4.17 14.15 -5.36
CA GLY A 200 3.45 14.93 -6.37
C GLY A 200 3.06 14.17 -7.65
N VAL A 201 3.37 12.87 -7.75
CA VAL A 201 2.93 12.03 -8.86
C VAL A 201 1.49 11.53 -8.60
N PRO A 202 0.53 11.79 -9.52
CA PRO A 202 -0.81 11.21 -9.40
C PRO A 202 -0.75 9.68 -9.33
N TYR A 203 -1.57 9.06 -8.48
CA TYR A 203 -1.60 7.61 -8.29
C TYR A 203 -0.28 7.00 -7.76
N ALA A 204 0.61 7.80 -7.14
CA ALA A 204 1.87 7.32 -6.55
C ALA A 204 1.68 6.06 -5.69
N ASP A 205 0.65 6.03 -4.86
CA ASP A 205 0.35 4.89 -4.00
C ASP A 205 0.06 3.62 -4.81
N LEU A 206 -0.67 3.70 -5.92
CA LEU A 206 -0.94 2.55 -6.79
C LEU A 206 0.35 2.02 -7.43
N PHE A 207 1.25 2.91 -7.85
CA PHE A 207 2.54 2.51 -8.42
C PHE A 207 3.47 1.86 -7.38
N VAL A 208 3.53 2.41 -6.17
CA VAL A 208 4.31 1.82 -5.06
C VAL A 208 3.77 0.43 -4.73
N GLN A 209 2.45 0.30 -4.61
CA GLN A 209 1.80 -0.95 -4.24
C GLN A 209 1.94 -2.02 -5.33
N ALA A 210 1.62 -1.70 -6.58
CA ALA A 210 1.74 -2.65 -7.69
C ALA A 210 3.21 -3.02 -7.94
N GLY A 211 4.12 -2.06 -7.76
CA GLY A 211 5.55 -2.30 -7.83
C GLY A 211 6.03 -3.32 -6.79
N ALA A 212 5.62 -3.14 -5.54
CA ALA A 212 5.90 -4.10 -4.46
C ALA A 212 5.27 -5.47 -4.71
N LYS A 213 4.02 -5.51 -5.21
CA LYS A 213 3.26 -6.74 -5.46
C LYS A 213 3.82 -7.58 -6.59
N TYR A 214 4.25 -6.96 -7.69
CA TYR A 214 4.69 -7.67 -8.90
C TYR A 214 6.20 -7.63 -9.12
N GLY A 215 6.97 -6.96 -8.25
CA GLY A 215 8.42 -6.83 -8.40
C GLY A 215 8.79 -5.95 -9.60
N VAL A 216 8.16 -4.77 -9.70
CA VAL A 216 8.43 -3.76 -10.73
C VAL A 216 8.75 -2.44 -10.03
N SER A 217 9.63 -1.62 -10.59
CA SER A 217 9.91 -0.30 -10.01
C SER A 217 8.65 0.60 -10.05
N PRO A 218 8.26 1.22 -8.92
CA PRO A 218 7.16 2.19 -8.89
C PRO A 218 7.38 3.36 -9.86
N LYS A 219 8.63 3.82 -9.99
CA LYS A 219 9.01 4.88 -10.95
C LYS A 219 8.82 4.45 -12.39
N LEU A 220 9.10 3.20 -12.72
CA LEU A 220 8.86 2.67 -14.06
C LEU A 220 7.36 2.67 -14.39
N LEU A 221 6.51 2.23 -13.44
CA LEU A 221 5.05 2.26 -13.62
C LEU A 221 4.54 3.70 -13.79
N ALA A 222 5.00 4.62 -12.96
CA ALA A 222 4.67 6.04 -13.05
C ALA A 222 5.11 6.67 -14.37
N ALA A 223 6.30 6.31 -14.88
CA ALA A 223 6.82 6.80 -16.15
C ALA A 223 6.00 6.26 -17.34
N VAL A 224 5.62 4.98 -17.31
CA VAL A 224 4.73 4.38 -18.31
C VAL A 224 3.38 5.10 -18.29
N ALA A 225 2.72 5.21 -17.13
CA ALA A 225 1.44 5.91 -17.00
C ALA A 225 1.48 7.36 -17.51
N LYS A 226 2.60 8.07 -17.28
CA LYS A 226 2.81 9.42 -17.79
C LYS A 226 2.78 9.47 -19.32
N VAL A 227 3.46 8.54 -19.98
CA VAL A 227 3.56 8.52 -21.45
C VAL A 227 2.31 7.96 -22.10
N GLU A 228 1.67 6.97 -21.48
CA GLU A 228 0.46 6.33 -21.99
C GLU A 228 -0.73 7.29 -22.00
N SER A 229 -1.01 7.93 -20.86
CA SER A 229 -2.24 8.69 -20.68
C SER A 229 -2.05 10.09 -20.10
N GLY A 230 -0.82 10.44 -19.72
CA GLY A 230 -0.59 11.67 -18.94
C GLY A 230 -1.20 11.61 -17.54
N TYR A 231 -1.40 10.41 -17.00
CA TYR A 231 -2.18 10.14 -15.78
C TYR A 231 -3.70 10.34 -15.92
N ASN A 232 -4.26 10.19 -17.12
CA ASN A 232 -5.70 10.28 -17.33
C ASN A 232 -6.33 8.87 -17.31
N PRO A 233 -7.11 8.51 -16.27
CA PRO A 233 -7.74 7.19 -16.18
C PRO A 233 -8.93 7.01 -17.13
N GLY A 234 -9.45 8.11 -17.71
CA GLY A 234 -10.50 8.09 -18.74
C GLY A 234 -9.97 8.07 -20.18
N ALA A 235 -8.66 7.96 -20.39
CA ALA A 235 -8.07 8.06 -21.72
C ALA A 235 -8.49 6.89 -22.63
N VAL A 236 -8.80 7.19 -23.89
CA VAL A 236 -9.03 6.19 -24.95
C VAL A 236 -8.24 6.57 -26.19
N SER A 237 -7.38 5.68 -26.68
CA SER A 237 -6.64 5.91 -27.92
C SER A 237 -7.52 5.65 -29.15
N LYS A 238 -7.07 6.13 -30.32
CA LYS A 238 -7.72 5.82 -31.61
C LYS A 238 -7.76 4.31 -31.90
N ALA A 239 -6.78 3.55 -31.39
CA ALA A 239 -6.71 2.11 -31.53
C ALA A 239 -7.58 1.37 -30.49
N GLY A 240 -8.16 2.08 -29.52
CA GLY A 240 -9.01 1.51 -28.47
C GLY A 240 -8.28 1.08 -27.20
N ALA A 241 -7.04 1.55 -26.98
CA ALA A 241 -6.35 1.36 -25.71
C ALA A 241 -7.02 2.19 -24.61
N GLN A 242 -7.17 1.64 -23.40
CA GLN A 242 -8.04 2.21 -22.37
C GLN A 242 -7.32 2.52 -21.06
N GLY A 243 -7.72 3.66 -20.49
CA GLY A 243 -7.41 4.13 -19.15
C GLY A 243 -5.96 4.44 -18.85
N LEU A 244 -5.63 4.46 -17.56
CA LEU A 244 -4.40 5.01 -17.01
C LEU A 244 -3.13 4.41 -17.66
N MET A 245 -3.18 3.10 -17.93
CA MET A 245 -2.06 2.32 -18.47
C MET A 245 -2.23 1.93 -19.94
N GLN A 246 -3.27 2.47 -20.61
CA GLN A 246 -3.59 2.23 -22.02
C GLN A 246 -3.55 0.73 -22.40
N LEU A 247 -4.26 -0.09 -21.63
CA LEU A 247 -4.37 -1.51 -21.95
C LEU A 247 -5.38 -1.70 -23.08
N MET A 248 -5.01 -2.48 -24.10
CA MET A 248 -5.96 -2.96 -25.10
C MET A 248 -6.99 -3.89 -24.46
N PRO A 249 -8.28 -3.90 -24.85
CA PRO A 249 -9.32 -4.69 -24.19
C PRO A 249 -9.00 -6.20 -24.10
N GLY A 250 -8.44 -6.77 -25.18
CA GLY A 250 -8.01 -8.18 -25.17
C GLY A 250 -6.87 -8.45 -24.18
N THR A 251 -5.91 -7.52 -24.09
CA THR A 251 -4.79 -7.57 -23.13
C THR A 251 -5.29 -7.43 -21.70
N ALA A 252 -6.18 -6.46 -21.44
CA ALA A 252 -6.80 -6.26 -20.14
C ALA A 252 -7.48 -7.55 -19.65
N LYS A 253 -8.32 -8.16 -20.49
CA LYS A 253 -8.97 -9.45 -20.19
C LYS A 253 -7.95 -10.56 -19.86
N GLY A 254 -6.89 -10.69 -20.66
CA GLY A 254 -5.83 -11.70 -20.42
C GLY A 254 -5.05 -11.47 -19.12
N LEU A 255 -4.98 -10.23 -18.63
CA LEU A 255 -4.33 -9.88 -17.38
C LEU A 255 -5.24 -10.04 -16.15
N GLY A 256 -6.54 -10.24 -16.35
CA GLY A 256 -7.56 -10.28 -15.29
C GLY A 256 -8.13 -8.90 -14.94
N VAL A 257 -7.93 -7.90 -15.82
CA VAL A 257 -8.49 -6.55 -15.69
C VAL A 257 -9.90 -6.57 -16.29
N ARG A 258 -10.91 -6.36 -15.44
CA ARG A 258 -12.33 -6.32 -15.83
C ARG A 258 -12.73 -4.95 -16.36
N ASP A 259 -12.14 -3.91 -15.78
CA ASP A 259 -12.30 -2.53 -16.21
C ASP A 259 -10.93 -1.85 -16.33
N ALA A 260 -10.54 -1.46 -17.54
CA ALA A 260 -9.27 -0.78 -17.79
C ALA A 260 -9.33 0.72 -17.46
N PHE A 261 -10.52 1.29 -17.27
CA PHE A 261 -10.71 2.65 -16.77
C PHE A 261 -10.52 2.75 -15.26
N ASP A 262 -10.60 1.61 -14.55
CA ASP A 262 -10.22 1.50 -13.16
C ASP A 262 -8.68 1.59 -13.00
N PRO A 263 -8.15 2.66 -12.36
CA PRO A 263 -6.72 2.86 -12.19
C PRO A 263 -6.00 1.72 -11.47
N GLU A 264 -6.63 1.11 -10.46
CA GLU A 264 -6.00 0.04 -9.68
C GLU A 264 -5.88 -1.23 -10.53
N GLN A 265 -6.94 -1.62 -11.22
CA GLN A 265 -6.91 -2.76 -12.14
C GLN A 265 -5.94 -2.51 -13.29
N ALA A 266 -5.96 -1.33 -13.89
CA ALA A 266 -5.04 -0.95 -14.96
C ALA A 266 -3.58 -1.02 -14.51
N VAL A 267 -3.24 -0.43 -13.36
CA VAL A 267 -1.86 -0.42 -12.82
C VAL A 267 -1.42 -1.82 -12.38
N ASN A 268 -2.27 -2.60 -11.72
CA ASN A 268 -1.96 -3.99 -11.37
C ASN A 268 -1.76 -4.86 -12.62
N GLY A 269 -2.62 -4.71 -13.63
CA GLY A 269 -2.51 -5.40 -14.91
C GLY A 269 -1.22 -5.04 -15.64
N ALA A 270 -0.93 -3.76 -15.78
CA ALA A 270 0.29 -3.26 -16.41
C ALA A 270 1.55 -3.68 -15.66
N ALA A 271 1.55 -3.68 -14.31
CA ALA A 271 2.67 -4.16 -13.51
C ALA A 271 2.91 -5.66 -13.70
N LYS A 272 1.85 -6.48 -13.74
CA LYS A 272 1.94 -7.91 -14.06
C LYS A 272 2.52 -8.13 -15.46
N MET A 273 2.05 -7.37 -16.45
CA MET A 273 2.57 -7.42 -17.82
C MET A 273 4.06 -7.04 -17.89
N LEU A 274 4.43 -5.88 -17.32
CA LEU A 274 5.80 -5.39 -17.30
C LEU A 274 6.74 -6.36 -16.57
N ASN A 275 6.31 -7.00 -15.48
CA ASN A 275 7.13 -8.01 -14.82
C ASN A 275 7.44 -9.19 -15.75
N GLY A 276 6.44 -9.67 -16.51
CA GLY A 276 6.64 -10.71 -17.51
C GLY A 276 7.63 -10.29 -18.60
N LEU A 277 7.46 -9.09 -19.15
CA LEU A 277 8.33 -8.54 -20.19
C LEU A 277 9.77 -8.32 -19.69
N LEU A 278 9.95 -7.84 -18.45
CA LEU A 278 11.27 -7.66 -17.85
C LEU A 278 11.98 -8.99 -17.61
N LYS A 279 11.25 -10.02 -17.15
CA LYS A 279 11.80 -11.38 -17.00
C LYS A 279 12.23 -11.98 -18.32
N GLU A 280 11.44 -11.74 -19.36
CA GLU A 280 11.69 -12.28 -20.68
C GLU A 280 12.87 -11.60 -21.38
N PHE A 281 12.81 -10.27 -21.52
CA PHE A 281 13.79 -9.52 -22.31
C PHE A 281 15.02 -9.11 -21.52
N LYS A 282 14.98 -9.17 -20.18
CA LYS A 282 16.08 -8.79 -19.26
C LYS A 282 16.67 -7.40 -19.54
N SER A 283 15.87 -6.53 -20.15
CA SER A 283 16.26 -5.21 -20.64
C SER A 283 15.05 -4.29 -20.57
N VAL A 284 15.18 -3.18 -19.83
CA VAL A 284 14.11 -2.19 -19.69
C VAL A 284 13.70 -1.60 -21.04
N PRO A 285 14.62 -1.15 -21.94
CA PRO A 285 14.25 -0.68 -23.28
C PRO A 285 13.44 -1.69 -24.10
N LEU A 286 13.81 -2.97 -24.06
CA LEU A 286 13.10 -4.01 -24.81
C LEU A 286 11.75 -4.37 -24.19
N ALA A 287 11.65 -4.35 -22.86
CA ALA A 287 10.37 -4.52 -22.17
C ALA A 287 9.40 -3.36 -22.49
N LEU A 288 9.90 -2.12 -22.56
CA LEU A 288 9.10 -0.97 -22.98
C LEU A 288 8.69 -1.05 -24.46
N ALA A 289 9.59 -1.47 -25.34
CA ALA A 289 9.26 -1.72 -26.73
C ALA A 289 8.19 -2.82 -26.87
N ALA A 290 8.29 -3.88 -26.08
CA ALA A 290 7.31 -4.97 -26.07
C ALA A 290 5.98 -4.56 -25.43
N TYR A 291 5.98 -3.59 -24.51
CA TYR A 291 4.75 -3.03 -23.93
C TYR A 291 3.95 -2.28 -25.00
N ASN A 292 4.61 -1.46 -25.82
CA ASN A 292 3.99 -0.68 -26.90
C ASN A 292 3.69 -1.51 -28.16
N ALA A 293 4.64 -2.32 -28.65
CA ALA A 293 4.52 -3.03 -29.93
C ALA A 293 4.14 -4.51 -29.81
N GLY A 294 4.07 -5.03 -28.57
CA GLY A 294 3.93 -6.46 -28.30
C GLY A 294 5.25 -7.23 -28.36
N GLY A 295 5.41 -8.21 -27.46
CA GLY A 295 6.63 -9.03 -27.38
C GLY A 295 6.93 -9.85 -28.64
N GLY A 296 5.91 -10.20 -29.43
CA GLY A 296 6.10 -10.89 -30.71
C GLY A 296 6.93 -10.08 -31.71
N ALA A 297 6.68 -8.75 -31.79
CA ALA A 297 7.44 -7.86 -32.66
C ALA A 297 8.90 -7.74 -32.21
N VAL A 298 9.14 -7.57 -30.90
CA VAL A 298 10.49 -7.48 -30.34
C VAL A 298 11.29 -8.76 -30.61
N ARG A 299 10.69 -9.95 -30.44
CA ARG A 299 11.33 -11.23 -30.78
C ARG A 299 11.68 -11.34 -32.26
N LYS A 300 10.72 -11.00 -33.13
CA LYS A 300 10.91 -11.07 -34.59
C LYS A 300 12.07 -10.20 -35.06
N HIS A 301 12.24 -9.03 -34.46
CA HIS A 301 13.27 -8.07 -34.84
C HIS A 301 14.57 -8.20 -34.04
N GLY A 302 14.62 -9.02 -32.99
CA GLY A 302 15.79 -9.16 -32.12
C GLY A 302 16.17 -7.87 -31.37
N GLY A 303 15.23 -6.93 -31.22
CA GLY A 303 15.48 -5.58 -30.73
C GLY A 303 14.24 -4.70 -30.77
N ILE A 304 14.43 -3.39 -30.58
CA ILE A 304 13.33 -2.42 -30.73
C ILE A 304 12.87 -2.45 -32.20
N PRO A 305 11.61 -2.80 -32.49
CA PRO A 305 11.14 -2.93 -33.87
C PRO A 305 11.21 -1.57 -34.60
N PRO A 306 11.35 -1.55 -35.93
CA PRO A 306 11.44 -0.32 -36.74
C PRO A 306 10.08 0.37 -36.93
N PHE A 307 9.24 0.37 -35.89
CA PHE A 307 7.98 1.11 -35.86
C PHE A 307 8.24 2.50 -35.32
N SER A 308 7.89 3.53 -36.08
CA SER A 308 8.16 4.93 -35.71
C SER A 308 7.58 5.29 -34.34
N GLU A 309 6.41 4.75 -34.00
CA GLU A 309 5.78 4.92 -32.69
C GLU A 309 6.64 4.32 -31.57
N THR A 310 7.08 3.07 -31.72
CA THR A 310 7.86 2.37 -30.69
C THR A 310 9.26 2.97 -30.50
N GLN A 311 9.91 3.37 -31.60
CA GLN A 311 11.20 4.07 -31.58
C GLN A 311 11.10 5.42 -30.86
N ALA A 312 9.95 6.10 -30.93
CA ALA A 312 9.68 7.32 -30.17
C ALA A 312 9.22 7.05 -28.73
N TYR A 313 8.50 5.96 -28.49
CA TYR A 313 7.90 5.60 -27.21
C TYR A 313 8.97 5.29 -26.15
N VAL A 314 9.92 4.40 -26.46
CA VAL A 314 10.96 3.95 -25.53
C VAL A 314 11.75 5.13 -24.92
N PRO A 315 12.34 6.06 -25.70
CA PRO A 315 13.07 7.19 -25.13
C PRO A 315 12.16 8.16 -24.37
N LYS A 316 10.87 8.31 -24.74
CA LYS A 316 9.92 9.14 -23.97
C LYS A 316 9.72 8.58 -22.57
N VAL A 317 9.51 7.27 -22.43
CA VAL A 317 9.34 6.63 -21.12
C VAL A 317 10.64 6.69 -20.32
N GLN A 318 11.79 6.45 -20.94
CA GLN A 318 13.07 6.58 -20.25
C GLN A 318 13.35 8.01 -19.76
N LYS A 319 12.97 9.02 -20.54
CA LYS A 319 13.04 10.43 -20.12
C LYS A 319 12.11 10.71 -18.94
N ALA A 320 10.88 10.21 -18.97
CA ALA A 320 9.94 10.35 -17.86
C ALA A 320 10.46 9.63 -16.59
N LEU A 321 11.06 8.45 -16.75
CA LEU A 321 11.68 7.69 -15.66
C LEU A 321 12.86 8.44 -15.03
N ALA A 322 13.74 9.02 -15.85
CA ALA A 322 14.86 9.82 -15.38
C ALA A 322 14.41 11.06 -14.59
N ALA A 323 13.33 11.71 -15.03
CA ALA A 323 12.76 12.87 -14.33
C ALA A 323 12.19 12.54 -12.93
N LEU A 324 11.83 11.28 -12.68
CA LEU A 324 11.39 10.79 -11.37
C LEU A 324 12.57 10.39 -10.47
N GLY A 325 13.79 10.36 -10.99
CA GLY A 325 15.02 9.94 -10.29
C GLY A 325 15.89 11.07 -9.73
N GLY A 326 15.45 12.32 -9.88
CA GLY A 326 16.15 13.52 -9.41
C GLY A 326 15.92 13.84 -7.94
#